data_AF-A0A5M6IN47-F1
#
_entry.id   AF-A0A5M6IN47-F1
#
_cell.length_a   1.000
_cell.length_b   1.000
_cell.length_c   1.000
_cell.angle_alpha   90.00
_cell.angle_beta   90.00
_cell.angle_gamma   90.00
#
_symmetry.space_group_name_H-M   'P 1'
#
loop_
_entity.id
_entity.type
_entity.pdbx_description
1 polymer ?
#
loop_
_entity_poly.entity_id
_entity_poly.type
_entity_poly.pdbx_seq_one_letter_code
_entity_poly.pdbx_strand_id
1 'polypeptide(L)'
;MARDDPQMKLRMPHALKERVEAAARASGRSINAELVDRIERSFADSPAGAEAFLRQIAQALEELQSRGVSDLRLSLPDEVKPASLPRAGRRPRSSGQ
;
A
#
# COMPACT_ATOMS: atom_id res chain seq x y z
N MET A 1 -7.44 -27.10 -24.62
CA MET A 1 -8.39 -26.87 -23.52
C MET A 1 -9.23 -25.65 -23.87
N ALA A 2 -10.55 -25.80 -24.00
CA ALA A 2 -11.45 -24.68 -24.18
C ALA A 2 -11.41 -23.81 -22.91
N ARG A 3 -11.32 -22.48 -23.05
CA ARG A 3 -11.55 -21.57 -21.93
C ARG A 3 -13.03 -21.65 -21.59
N ASP A 4 -13.36 -22.20 -20.42
CA ASP A 4 -14.71 -22.38 -19.86
C ASP A 4 -15.34 -21.05 -19.37
N ASP A 5 -14.85 -19.90 -19.82
CA ASP A 5 -15.37 -18.61 -19.41
C ASP A 5 -16.64 -18.25 -20.20
N PRO A 6 -17.81 -18.08 -19.55
CA PRO A 6 -19.04 -17.72 -20.23
C PRO A 6 -18.91 -16.35 -20.89
N GLN A 7 -19.04 -16.30 -22.22
CA GLN A 7 -18.94 -15.06 -22.99
C GLN A 7 -20.30 -14.35 -23.05
N MET A 8 -20.37 -13.13 -22.52
CA MET A 8 -21.57 -12.27 -22.58
C MET A 8 -21.39 -11.14 -23.61
N LYS A 9 -22.43 -10.86 -24.40
CA LYS A 9 -22.47 -9.67 -25.26
C LYS A 9 -22.91 -8.46 -24.45
N LEU A 10 -21.95 -7.64 -24.04
CA LEU A 10 -22.21 -6.42 -23.27
C LEU A 10 -22.66 -5.26 -24.17
N ARG A 11 -23.79 -4.62 -23.85
CA ARG A 11 -24.23 -3.36 -24.48
C ARG A 11 -23.90 -2.21 -23.53
N MET A 12 -23.24 -1.17 -24.04
CA MET A 12 -22.91 0.02 -23.26
C MET A 12 -22.96 1.30 -24.09
N PRO A 13 -23.20 2.46 -23.46
CA PRO A 13 -23.13 3.76 -24.13
C PRO A 13 -21.74 4.03 -24.72
N HIS A 14 -21.68 4.77 -25.83
CA HIS A 14 -20.42 5.09 -26.51
C HIS A 14 -19.39 5.74 -25.58
N ALA A 15 -19.82 6.74 -24.82
CA ALA A 15 -18.96 7.45 -23.87
C ALA A 15 -18.37 6.52 -22.79
N LEU A 16 -19.11 5.48 -22.38
CA LEU A 16 -18.59 4.50 -21.42
C LEU A 16 -17.52 3.60 -22.06
N LYS A 17 -17.75 3.16 -23.30
CA LYS A 17 -16.79 2.37 -24.06
C LYS A 17 -15.46 3.12 -24.23
N GLU A 18 -15.50 4.39 -24.64
CA GLU A 18 -14.30 5.21 -24.81
C GLU A 18 -13.50 5.37 -23.52
N ARG A 19 -14.19 5.54 -22.38
CA ARG A 19 -13.54 5.60 -21.06
C ARG A 19 -12.83 4.30 -20.71
N VAL A 20 -13.46 3.15 -20.98
CA VAL A 20 -12.85 1.84 -20.72
C VAL A 20 -11.65 1.61 -21.66
N GLU A 21 -11.75 2.00 -22.92
CA GLU A 21 -10.63 1.91 -23.88
C GLU A 21 -9.44 2.78 -23.50
N ALA A 22 -9.69 4.01 -23.02
CA ALA A 22 -8.64 4.86 -22.48
C ALA A 22 -7.98 4.23 -21.25
N ALA A 23 -8.77 3.70 -20.32
CA ALA A 23 -8.25 3.04 -19.13
C ALA A 23 -7.43 1.78 -19.45
N ALA A 24 -7.92 0.93 -20.36
CA ALA A 24 -7.23 -0.27 -20.80
C ALA A 24 -5.88 0.05 -21.47
N ARG A 25 -5.84 1.10 -22.31
CA ARG A 25 -4.59 1.60 -22.90
C ARG A 25 -3.61 2.11 -21.83
N ALA A 26 -4.10 2.85 -20.84
CA ALA A 26 -3.26 3.33 -19.75
C ALA A 26 -2.73 2.21 -18.85
N SER A 27 -3.51 1.13 -18.65
CA SER A 27 -3.12 -0.03 -17.84
C SER A 27 -2.32 -1.09 -18.60
N GLY A 28 -2.18 -0.94 -19.93
CA GLY A 28 -1.54 -1.94 -20.78
C GLY A 28 -2.32 -3.25 -20.91
N ARG A 29 -3.61 -3.25 -20.57
CA ARG A 29 -4.49 -4.42 -20.60
C ARG A 29 -5.36 -4.42 -21.86
N SER A 30 -5.88 -5.59 -22.23
CA SER A 30 -6.99 -5.64 -23.18
C SER A 30 -8.24 -5.03 -22.54
N ILE A 31 -9.16 -4.53 -23.36
CA ILE A 31 -10.46 -3.99 -22.88
C ILE A 31 -11.19 -5.02 -22.01
N ASN A 32 -11.16 -6.29 -22.40
CA ASN A 32 -11.82 -7.36 -21.66
C ASN A 32 -11.15 -7.60 -20.29
N ALA A 33 -9.82 -7.57 -20.24
CA ALA A 33 -9.09 -7.73 -18.97
C ALA A 33 -9.31 -6.53 -18.02
N GLU A 34 -9.39 -5.31 -18.56
CA GLU A 34 -9.72 -4.12 -17.77
C GLU A 34 -11.17 -4.16 -17.24
N LEU A 35 -12.12 -4.65 -18.03
CA LEU A 35 -13.50 -4.84 -17.58
C LEU A 35 -13.59 -5.87 -16.46
N VAL A 36 -12.92 -7.02 -16.62
CA VAL A 36 -12.90 -8.06 -15.58
C VAL A 36 -12.30 -7.52 -14.29
N ASP A 37 -11.12 -6.89 -14.33
CA ASP A 37 -10.47 -6.30 -13.15
C ASP A 37 -11.37 -5.28 -12.43
N ARG A 38 -12.08 -4.42 -13.17
CA ARG A 38 -13.01 -3.46 -12.57
C ARG A 38 -14.21 -4.13 -11.90
N ILE A 39 -14.75 -5.18 -12.51
CA ILE A 39 -15.87 -5.93 -11.97
C ILE A 39 -15.42 -6.68 -10.71
N GLU A 40 -14.28 -7.37 -10.76
CA GLU A 40 -13.70 -8.06 -9.61
C GLU A 40 -13.47 -7.11 -8.44
N ARG A 41 -12.90 -5.92 -8.68
CA ARG A 41 -12.75 -4.88 -7.65
C ARG A 41 -14.07 -4.42 -7.06
N SER A 42 -15.10 -4.26 -7.90
CA SER A 42 -16.43 -3.86 -7.41
C SER A 42 -17.06 -4.89 -6.46
N PHE A 43 -16.68 -6.17 -6.57
CA PHE A 43 -17.09 -7.22 -5.65
C PHE A 43 -16.13 -7.40 -4.47
N ALA A 44 -14.85 -7.09 -4.64
CA ALA A 44 -13.84 -7.15 -3.59
C ALA A 44 -14.01 -6.04 -2.55
N ASP A 45 -14.46 -4.85 -2.97
CA ASP A 45 -14.77 -3.71 -2.10
C ASP A 45 -16.07 -3.87 -1.29
N SER A 46 -16.56 -5.10 -1.13
CA SER A 46 -17.64 -5.34 -0.16
C SER A 46 -17.14 -4.96 1.23
N PRO A 47 -17.81 -4.03 1.94
CA PRO A 47 -17.38 -3.59 3.27
C PRO A 47 -17.23 -4.76 4.24
N ALA A 48 -18.00 -5.84 4.04
CA ALA A 48 -17.91 -7.06 4.81
C ALA A 48 -16.54 -7.76 4.67
N GLY A 49 -15.92 -7.75 3.49
CA GLY A 49 -14.62 -8.37 3.25
C GLY A 49 -13.49 -7.57 3.88
N ALA A 50 -13.53 -6.24 3.73
CA ALA A 50 -12.58 -5.33 4.38
C ALA A 50 -12.70 -5.40 5.90
N GLU A 51 -13.92 -5.40 6.46
CA GLU A 51 -14.14 -5.54 7.90
C GLU A 51 -13.66 -6.91 8.43
N ALA A 52 -13.93 -8.00 7.72
CA ALA A 52 -13.45 -9.32 8.11
C ALA A 52 -11.91 -9.40 8.11
N PHE A 53 -11.27 -8.82 7.10
CA PHE A 53 -9.81 -8.78 7.01
C PHE A 53 -9.19 -7.90 8.11
N LEU A 54 -9.76 -6.72 8.38
CA LEU A 54 -9.31 -5.85 9.47
C LEU A 54 -9.48 -6.51 10.84
N ARG A 55 -10.57 -7.27 11.06
CA ARG A 55 -10.75 -8.06 12.29
C ARG A 55 -9.70 -9.15 12.43
N GLN A 56 -9.34 -9.84 11.35
CA GLN A 56 -8.26 -10.84 11.37
C GLN A 56 -6.91 -10.20 11.71
N ILE A 57 -6.59 -9.04 11.13
CA ILE A 57 -5.36 -8.31 11.47
C ILE A 57 -5.36 -7.90 12.95
N ALA A 58 -6.47 -7.37 13.46
CA ALA A 58 -6.57 -6.97 14.87
C ALA A 58 -6.36 -8.16 15.82
N GLN A 59 -6.98 -9.31 15.54
CA GLN A 59 -6.78 -10.54 16.30
C GLN A 59 -5.33 -11.04 16.25
N ALA A 60 -4.71 -11.05 15.07
CA ALA A 60 -3.32 -11.46 14.92
C ALA A 60 -2.34 -10.55 15.70
N LEU A 61 -2.61 -9.23 15.74
CA LEU A 61 -1.81 -8.29 16.52
C LEU A 61 -1.99 -8.51 18.02
N GLU A 62 -3.21 -8.77 18.49
CA GLU A 62 -3.49 -9.08 19.90
C GLU A 62 -2.87 -10.43 20.33
N GLU A 63 -2.89 -11.44 19.46
CA GLU A 63 -2.18 -12.70 19.65
C GLU A 63 -0.66 -12.50 19.72
N LEU A 64 -0.09 -11.65 18.86
CA LEU A 64 1.34 -11.34 18.93
C LEU A 64 1.69 -10.59 20.23
N GLN A 65 0.87 -9.63 20.64
CA GLN A 65 1.06 -8.87 21.88
C GLN A 65 0.94 -9.75 23.13
N SER A 66 -0.06 -10.65 23.17
CA SER A 66 -0.27 -11.58 24.29
C SER A 66 0.81 -12.67 24.38
N ARG A 67 1.43 -13.05 23.26
CA ARG A 67 2.62 -13.92 23.23
C ARG A 67 3.89 -13.24 23.75
N GLY A 68 3.82 -11.97 24.13
CA GLY A 68 4.91 -11.26 24.79
C GLY A 68 6.03 -10.91 23.81
N VAL A 69 5.77 -9.97 22.89
CA VAL A 69 6.86 -9.29 22.17
C VAL A 69 7.51 -8.23 23.06
N SER A 70 7.95 -8.62 24.25
CA SER A 70 8.81 -7.79 25.10
C SER A 70 10.24 -7.71 24.54
N ASP A 71 10.55 -8.49 23.50
CA ASP A 71 11.91 -8.72 23.00
C ASP A 71 12.11 -8.38 21.51
N LEU A 72 11.17 -7.67 20.84
CA LEU A 72 11.51 -7.07 19.54
C LEU A 72 12.35 -5.80 19.75
N ARG A 73 13.52 -5.99 20.38
CA ARG A 73 14.66 -5.12 20.16
C ARG A 73 15.01 -5.31 18.69
N LEU A 74 14.53 -4.40 17.84
CA LEU A 74 15.19 -4.13 16.57
C LEU A 74 16.63 -3.82 16.97
N SER A 75 17.51 -4.80 16.82
CA SER A 75 18.95 -4.63 16.95
C SER A 75 19.35 -3.66 15.85
N LEU A 76 19.21 -2.37 16.12
CA LEU A 76 19.96 -1.35 15.40
C LEU A 76 21.43 -1.77 15.57
N PRO A 77 22.16 -2.05 14.49
CA PRO A 77 23.58 -2.34 14.61
C PRO A 77 24.23 -1.20 15.39
N ASP A 78 25.07 -1.54 16.37
CA ASP A 78 25.78 -0.65 17.29
C ASP A 78 26.66 0.43 16.61
N GLU A 79 26.66 0.53 15.28
CA GLU A 79 27.57 1.36 14.48
C GLU A 79 26.91 2.58 13.82
N VAL A 80 25.93 3.21 14.47
CA VAL A 80 25.71 4.63 14.21
C VAL A 80 26.41 5.42 15.31
N LYS A 81 27.74 5.53 15.18
CA LYS A 81 28.51 6.55 15.92
C LYS A 81 27.83 7.89 15.63
N PRO A 82 27.32 8.63 16.62
CA PRO A 82 26.89 9.99 16.37
C PRO A 82 28.12 10.74 15.87
N ALA A 83 28.07 11.21 14.63
CA ALA A 83 29.10 12.06 14.06
C ALA A 83 29.34 13.20 15.05
N SER A 84 30.54 13.21 15.65
CA SER A 84 30.97 14.24 16.58
C SER A 84 30.83 15.58 15.87
N LEU A 85 29.78 16.33 16.22
CA LEU A 85 29.61 17.71 15.81
C LEU A 85 30.85 18.48 16.30
N PRO A 86 31.54 19.24 15.44
CA PRO A 86 32.66 20.05 15.89
C PRO A 86 32.15 21.01 16.98
N ARG A 87 32.83 21.01 18.13
CA ARG A 87 32.56 21.93 19.24
C ARG A 87 32.40 23.34 18.68
N ALA A 88 31.21 23.90 18.85
CA ALA A 88 30.94 25.30 18.56
C ALA A 88 32.04 26.14 19.19
N GLY A 89 32.80 26.82 18.34
CA GLY A 89 33.90 27.69 18.75
C GLY A 89 33.41 28.66 19.81
N ARG A 90 34.14 28.73 20.93
CA ARG A 90 33.99 29.79 21.91
C ARG A 90 34.07 31.12 21.17
N ARG A 91 32.95 31.85 21.10
CA ARG A 91 32.98 33.27 20.74
C ARG A 91 33.89 33.96 21.76
N PRO A 92 34.94 34.69 21.34
CA PRO A 92 35.69 35.50 22.29
C PRO A 92 34.77 36.59 22.83
N ARG A 93 34.81 36.76 24.16
CA ARG A 93 34.15 37.87 24.85
C ARG A 93 34.81 39.18 24.43
N SER A 94 33.97 40.19 24.28
CA SER A 94 34.29 41.60 24.12
C SER A 94 35.23 42.15 25.21
N SER A 95 36.29 42.84 24.78
CA SER A 95 37.00 43.91 25.50
C SER A 95 37.99 44.49 24.48
N GLY A 96 38.02 45.77 24.11
CA GLY A 96 37.76 46.98 24.89
C GLY A 96 39.02 47.85 24.77
N GLN A 97 39.04 48.74 23.79
CA GLN A 97 39.79 50.01 23.60
C GLN A 97 40.04 50.27 22.12
#